data_AF-A0A6P0VZG0-F1
#
_entry.id   AF-A0A6P0VZG0-F1
#
_cell.length_a   1.000
_cell.length_b   1.000
_cell.length_c   1.000
_cell.angle_alpha   90.00
_cell.angle_beta   90.00
_cell.angle_gamma   90.00
#
_symmetry.space_group_name_H-M   'P 1'
#
loop_
_entity.id
_entity.type
_entity.pdbx_description
1 polymer ?
#
loop_
_entity_poly.entity_id
_entity_poly.type
_entity_poly.pdbx_seq_one_letter_code
_entity_poly.pdbx_strand_id
1 'polypeptide(L)'
;DFVRKPFPEAVIFAKIAEYLGVRYIYEDLPASTKVQLRFNSVSKQNTFFLPELAAMPTNWVSNLYHAANEVREESVLELIEQIPADKADLADALRDLAHDFRLDVIVRLTKAVIQ
;
A
#
# COMPACT_ATOMS: atom_id res chain seq x y z
N ASP A 1 13.78 20.02 -13.83
CA ASP A 1 15.01 19.27 -14.13
C ASP A 1 14.68 17.81 -14.37
N PHE A 2 15.46 17.09 -15.18
CA PHE A 2 15.19 15.70 -15.58
C PHE A 2 16.48 14.87 -15.56
N VAL A 3 16.47 13.76 -14.83
CA VAL A 3 17.60 12.82 -14.77
C VAL A 3 17.22 11.52 -15.47
N ARG A 4 17.83 11.27 -16.63
CA ARG A 4 17.59 10.06 -17.43
C ARG A 4 18.35 8.88 -16.83
N LYS A 5 17.71 7.73 -16.72
CA LYS A 5 18.36 6.47 -16.31
C LYS A 5 19.33 5.95 -17.39
N PRO A 6 20.38 5.21 -17.01
CA PRO A 6 20.83 4.94 -15.63
C PRO A 6 21.65 6.10 -15.07
N PHE A 7 21.47 6.39 -13.77
CA PHE A 7 22.25 7.40 -13.06
C PHE A 7 22.73 6.85 -11.72
N PRO A 8 23.92 7.26 -11.24
CA PRO A 8 24.34 6.97 -9.89
C PRO A 8 23.57 7.85 -8.88
N GLU A 9 23.38 7.34 -7.67
CA GLU A 9 22.62 7.98 -6.60
C GLU A 9 23.08 9.43 -6.30
N ALA A 10 24.39 9.67 -6.35
CA ALA A 10 24.99 10.98 -6.15
C ALA A 10 24.41 12.09 -7.05
N VAL A 11 23.93 11.73 -8.26
CA VAL A 11 23.31 12.69 -9.19
C VAL A 11 21.99 13.23 -8.65
N ILE A 12 21.18 12.40 -7.98
CA ILE A 12 19.91 12.85 -7.40
C ILE A 12 20.17 13.83 -6.27
N PHE A 13 21.08 13.49 -5.35
CA PHE A 13 21.42 14.37 -4.23
C PHE A 13 22.01 15.71 -4.70
N ALA A 14 22.85 15.70 -5.74
CA ALA A 14 23.38 16.92 -6.32
C ALA A 14 22.26 17.82 -6.87
N LYS A 15 21.26 17.25 -7.56
CA LYS A 15 20.12 18.02 -8.08
C LYS A 15 19.25 18.61 -6.97
N ILE A 16 18.97 17.85 -5.92
CA ILE A 16 18.20 18.36 -4.78
C ILE A 16 18.97 19.50 -4.09
N ALA A 17 20.30 19.37 -3.91
CA ALA A 17 21.13 20.45 -3.37
C ALA A 17 21.16 21.69 -4.28
N GLU A 18 21.23 21.52 -5.60
CA GLU A 18 21.23 22.61 -6.59
C GLU A 18 19.97 23.45 -6.51
N TYR A 19 18.79 22.82 -6.44
CA TYR A 19 17.51 23.53 -6.49
C TYR A 19 16.98 23.96 -5.11
N LEU A 20 17.32 23.25 -4.04
CA LEU A 20 16.81 23.54 -2.69
C LEU A 20 17.87 24.11 -1.74
N GLY A 21 19.15 24.18 -2.14
CA GLY A 21 20.23 24.71 -1.30
C GLY A 21 20.54 23.88 -0.05
N VAL A 22 20.15 22.60 -0.04
CA VAL A 22 20.32 21.70 1.10
C VAL A 22 21.76 21.19 1.25
N ARG A 23 22.13 20.75 2.46
CA ARG A 23 23.40 20.09 2.75
C ARG A 23 23.13 18.73 3.39
N TYR A 24 23.92 17.72 3.02
CA TYR A 24 23.79 16.36 3.53
C TYR A 24 24.80 16.10 4.63
N ILE A 25 24.34 15.44 5.70
CA ILE A 25 25.18 14.87 6.75
C ILE A 25 25.17 13.38 6.50
N TYR A 26 26.33 12.83 6.13
CA TYR A 26 26.49 11.40 5.91
C TYR A 26 26.89 10.73 7.21
N GLU A 27 26.23 9.61 7.51
CA GLU A 27 26.61 8.71 8.59
C GLU A 27 27.01 7.37 7.96
N ASP A 28 28.12 6.80 8.41
CA ASP A 28 28.54 5.47 7.99
C ASP A 28 27.59 4.44 8.59
N LEU A 29 26.70 3.90 7.76
CA LEU A 29 25.82 2.80 8.15
C LEU A 29 26.70 1.57 8.45
N PRO A 30 26.52 0.89 9.60
CA PRO A 30 27.22 -0.35 9.88
C PRO A 30 26.94 -1.36 8.77
N ALA A 31 27.96 -2.11 8.34
CA ALA A 31 27.96 -3.02 7.18
C ALA A 31 26.93 -4.17 7.20
N SER A 32 26.00 -4.18 8.16
CA SER A 32 24.92 -5.15 8.26
C SER A 32 23.62 -4.47 8.68
N THR A 33 23.11 -3.59 7.82
CA THR A 33 21.65 -3.50 7.70
C THR A 33 21.35 -3.76 6.25
N LYS A 34 21.28 -5.05 5.87
CA LYS A 34 20.33 -5.42 4.82
C LYS A 34 18.99 -4.90 5.35
N VAL A 35 18.60 -3.71 4.92
CA VAL A 35 17.22 -3.26 5.01
C VAL A 35 16.50 -4.36 4.26
N GLN A 36 15.98 -5.33 5.00
CA GLN A 36 15.02 -6.27 4.47
C GLN A 36 13.89 -5.34 4.09
N LEU A 37 13.84 -4.96 2.82
CA LEU A 37 12.66 -4.39 2.20
C LEU A 37 11.53 -5.24 2.74
N ARG A 38 10.60 -4.63 3.48
CA ARG A 38 9.56 -5.32 4.26
C ARG A 38 8.52 -6.02 3.36
N PHE A 39 8.97 -6.73 2.33
CA PHE A 39 8.16 -7.62 1.49
C PHE A 39 7.59 -8.79 2.29
N ASN A 40 8.15 -9.12 3.46
CA ASN A 40 7.63 -10.16 4.36
C ASN A 40 6.36 -9.76 5.15
N SER A 41 5.85 -8.54 5.00
CA SER A 41 4.57 -8.14 5.62
C SER A 41 3.36 -8.62 4.81
N VAL A 42 3.54 -8.88 3.51
CA VAL A 42 2.45 -9.25 2.58
C VAL A 42 1.91 -10.65 2.91
N SER A 43 2.77 -11.58 3.29
CA SER A 43 2.38 -12.96 3.60
C SER A 43 1.51 -13.08 4.86
N LYS A 44 1.82 -12.31 5.92
CA LYS A 44 0.97 -12.27 7.13
C LYS A 44 -0.36 -11.55 6.90
N GLN A 45 -0.35 -10.45 6.13
CA GLN A 45 -1.57 -9.72 5.79
C GLN A 45 -2.54 -10.62 4.99
N ASN A 46 -2.01 -11.38 4.02
CA ASN A 46 -2.84 -12.29 3.22
C ASN A 46 -3.53 -13.38 4.07
N THR A 47 -2.92 -13.87 5.15
CA THR A 47 -3.52 -14.91 6.00
C THR A 47 -4.79 -14.44 6.72
N PHE A 48 -4.86 -13.16 7.09
CA PHE A 48 -6.07 -12.58 7.69
C PHE A 48 -7.08 -12.14 6.63
N PHE A 49 -6.65 -11.36 5.62
CA PHE A 49 -7.59 -10.74 4.68
C PHE A 49 -8.24 -11.72 3.70
N LEU A 50 -7.52 -12.71 3.18
CA LEU A 50 -8.07 -13.61 2.16
C LEU A 50 -9.30 -14.41 2.63
N PRO A 51 -9.29 -15.10 3.80
CA PRO A 51 -10.48 -15.80 4.27
C PRO A 51 -11.65 -14.85 4.56
N GLU A 52 -11.38 -13.69 5.16
CA GLU A 52 -12.42 -12.71 5.51
C GLU A 52 -13.11 -12.13 4.27
N LEU A 53 -12.31 -11.77 3.25
CA LEU A 53 -12.80 -11.29 1.96
C LEU A 53 -13.50 -12.40 1.15
N ALA A 54 -13.01 -13.64 1.18
CA ALA A 54 -13.66 -14.77 0.51
C ALA A 54 -15.03 -15.09 1.11
N ALA A 55 -15.23 -14.79 2.40
CA ALA A 55 -16.53 -14.93 3.05
C ALA A 55 -17.47 -13.73 2.80
N MET A 56 -17.05 -12.69 2.06
CA MET A 56 -17.92 -11.59 1.65
C MET A 56 -18.63 -11.91 0.32
N PRO A 57 -19.80 -11.29 0.04
CA PRO A 57 -20.45 -11.44 -1.26
C PRO A 57 -19.54 -11.07 -2.42
N THR A 58 -19.45 -11.90 -3.45
CA THR A 58 -18.52 -11.71 -4.59
C THR A 58 -18.74 -10.39 -5.32
N ASN A 59 -20.00 -9.93 -5.42
CA ASN A 59 -20.32 -8.62 -5.99
C ASN A 59 -19.73 -7.47 -5.18
N TRP A 60 -19.76 -7.56 -3.85
CA TRP A 60 -19.18 -6.56 -2.96
C TRP A 60 -17.65 -6.54 -3.09
N VAL A 61 -16.99 -7.71 -3.13
CA VAL A 61 -15.54 -7.81 -3.32
C VAL A 61 -15.11 -7.22 -4.67
N SER A 62 -15.89 -7.46 -5.73
CA SER A 62 -15.66 -6.87 -7.05
C SER A 62 -15.80 -5.34 -7.02
N ASN A 63 -16.84 -4.81 -6.38
CA ASN A 63 -17.01 -3.37 -6.23
C ASN A 63 -15.85 -2.73 -5.45
N LEU A 64 -15.35 -3.40 -4.40
CA LEU A 64 -14.19 -2.95 -3.64
C LEU A 64 -12.91 -2.95 -4.49
N TYR A 65 -12.69 -4.00 -5.29
CA TYR A 65 -11.60 -4.05 -6.25
C TYR A 65 -11.65 -2.87 -7.22
N HIS A 66 -12.81 -2.59 -7.82
CA HIS A 66 -12.97 -1.48 -8.77
C HIS A 66 -12.75 -0.12 -8.11
N ALA A 67 -13.35 0.13 -6.95
CA ALA A 67 -13.19 1.39 -6.22
C ALA A 67 -11.72 1.65 -5.84
N ALA A 68 -11.02 0.63 -5.33
CA ALA A 68 -9.61 0.75 -4.99
C ALA A 68 -8.71 0.91 -6.22
N ASN A 69 -9.01 0.21 -7.33
CA ASN A 69 -8.26 0.28 -8.57
C ASN A 69 -8.42 1.63 -9.30
N GLU A 70 -9.56 2.29 -9.12
CA GLU A 70 -9.81 3.65 -9.61
C GLU A 70 -9.40 4.74 -8.62
N VAL A 71 -8.79 4.38 -7.49
CA VAL A 71 -8.32 5.32 -6.46
C VAL A 71 -9.47 6.18 -5.89
N ARG A 72 -10.69 5.64 -5.86
CA ARG A 72 -11.87 6.30 -5.30
C ARG A 72 -11.99 6.00 -3.82
N GLU A 73 -11.24 6.74 -3.00
CA GLU A 73 -11.17 6.56 -1.55
C GLU A 73 -12.56 6.65 -0.88
N GLU A 74 -13.35 7.66 -1.24
CA GLU A 74 -14.73 7.83 -0.73
C GLU A 74 -15.59 6.57 -0.97
N SER A 75 -15.53 6.02 -2.19
CA SER A 75 -16.27 4.80 -2.54
C SER A 75 -15.75 3.56 -1.79
N VAL A 76 -14.45 3.50 -1.48
CA VAL A 76 -13.88 2.43 -0.65
C VAL A 76 -14.42 2.53 0.78
N LEU A 77 -14.45 3.72 1.36
CA LEU A 77 -15.00 3.94 2.70
C LEU A 77 -16.50 3.62 2.76
N GLU A 78 -17.28 4.04 1.77
CA GLU A 78 -18.71 3.69 1.68
C GLU A 78 -18.95 2.18 1.61
N LEU A 79 -18.08 1.42 0.92
CA LEU A 79 -18.17 -0.02 0.85
C LEU A 79 -17.80 -0.69 2.18
N ILE A 80 -16.82 -0.13 2.91
CA ILE A 80 -16.43 -0.61 4.25
C ILE A 80 -17.58 -0.47 5.24
N GLU A 81 -18.37 0.60 5.18
CA GLU A 81 -19.54 0.79 6.05
C GLU A 81 -20.69 -0.21 5.76
N GLN A 82 -20.67 -0.90 4.61
CA GLN A 82 -21.63 -1.97 4.29
C GLN A 82 -21.24 -3.33 4.89
N ILE A 83 -20.08 -3.43 5.52
CA ILE A 83 -19.61 -4.68 6.12
C ILE A 83 -20.51 -5.02 7.33
N PRO A 84 -20.99 -6.27 7.45
CA PRO A 84 -21.77 -6.69 8.61
C PRO A 84 -21.00 -6.51 9.93
N ALA A 85 -21.71 -6.20 11.01
CA ALA A 85 -21.10 -6.04 12.35
C ALA A 85 -20.34 -7.29 12.84
N ASP A 86 -20.71 -8.48 12.35
CA ASP A 86 -20.01 -9.75 12.63
C ASP A 86 -18.59 -9.81 12.05
N LYS A 87 -18.24 -8.87 11.16
CA LYS A 87 -16.91 -8.72 10.55
C LYS A 87 -16.30 -7.35 10.84
N ALA A 88 -16.53 -6.81 12.03
CA ALA A 88 -15.98 -5.52 12.45
C ALA A 88 -14.45 -5.46 12.28
N ASP A 89 -13.74 -6.56 12.60
CA ASP A 89 -12.28 -6.64 12.45
C ASP A 89 -11.82 -6.44 10.99
N LEU A 90 -12.58 -6.95 10.00
CA LEU A 90 -12.29 -6.74 8.58
C LEU A 90 -12.52 -5.27 8.20
N ALA A 91 -13.61 -4.66 8.69
CA ALA A 91 -13.92 -3.27 8.41
C ALA A 91 -12.84 -2.33 8.95
N ASP A 92 -12.40 -2.54 10.18
CA ASP A 92 -11.35 -1.75 10.82
C ASP A 92 -10.01 -1.91 10.08
N ALA A 93 -9.62 -3.15 9.74
CA ALA A 93 -8.39 -3.41 9.01
C ALA A 93 -8.40 -2.81 7.58
N LEU A 94 -9.54 -2.81 6.90
CA LEU A 94 -9.68 -2.16 5.58
C LEU A 94 -9.67 -0.63 5.72
N ARG A 95 -10.24 -0.08 6.79
CA ARG A 95 -10.24 1.36 7.06
C ARG A 95 -8.83 1.87 7.36
N ASP A 96 -8.03 1.11 8.10
CA ASP A 96 -6.62 1.42 8.32
C ASP A 96 -5.84 1.44 6.99
N LEU A 97 -6.08 0.45 6.12
CA LEU A 97 -5.47 0.45 4.78
C LEU A 97 -5.91 1.64 3.94
N ALA A 98 -7.19 2.04 4.00
CA ALA A 98 -7.67 3.22 3.28
C ALA A 98 -7.02 4.50 3.81
N HIS A 99 -6.95 4.66 5.15
CA HIS A 99 -6.37 5.84 5.80
C HIS A 99 -4.86 5.98 5.56
N ASP A 100 -4.14 4.87 5.46
CA ASP A 100 -2.72 4.84 5.10
C ASP A 100 -2.49 4.96 3.57
N PHE A 101 -3.54 5.28 2.79
CA PHE A 101 -3.53 5.36 1.32
C PHE A 101 -3.06 4.07 0.64
N ARG A 102 -3.23 2.91 1.29
CA ARG A 102 -2.81 1.57 0.84
C ARG A 102 -3.85 0.89 -0.05
N LEU A 103 -4.42 1.65 -0.99
CA LEU A 103 -5.36 1.11 -1.98
C LEU A 103 -4.70 0.05 -2.88
N ASP A 104 -3.37 0.13 -3.08
CA ASP A 104 -2.56 -0.89 -3.75
C ASP A 104 -2.71 -2.29 -3.13
N VAL A 105 -2.81 -2.34 -1.80
CA VAL A 105 -2.96 -3.59 -1.05
C VAL A 105 -4.38 -4.13 -1.21
N ILE A 106 -5.38 -3.26 -1.12
CA ILE A 106 -6.79 -3.62 -1.29
C ILE A 106 -7.03 -4.23 -2.68
N VAL A 107 -6.49 -3.62 -3.74
CA VAL A 107 -6.55 -4.15 -5.12
C VAL A 107 -5.93 -5.55 -5.19
N ARG A 108 -4.75 -5.74 -4.61
CA ARG A 108 -4.06 -7.05 -4.65
C ARG A 108 -4.84 -8.13 -3.92
N LEU A 109 -5.38 -7.81 -2.74
CA LEU A 109 -6.14 -8.74 -1.90
C LEU A 109 -7.46 -9.14 -2.57
N THR A 110 -8.23 -8.16 -3.04
CA THR A 110 -9.51 -8.40 -3.72
C THR A 110 -9.32 -9.14 -5.03
N LYS A 111 -8.29 -8.81 -5.82
CA LYS A 111 -7.94 -9.56 -7.04
C LYS A 111 -7.64 -11.03 -6.78
N ALA A 112 -6.98 -11.36 -5.67
CA ALA A 112 -6.68 -12.74 -5.31
C ALA A 112 -7.93 -13.56 -4.92
N VAL A 113 -9.04 -12.91 -4.58
CA VAL A 113 -10.32 -13.54 -4.20
C VAL A 113 -11.27 -13.69 -5.38
N ILE A 114 -11.23 -12.76 -6.35
CA ILE A 114 -12.11 -12.77 -7.53
C ILE A 114 -11.57 -13.66 -8.67
N GLN A 115 -10.32 -14.16 -8.56
CA GLN A 115 -9.68 -15.04 -9.55
C GLN A 115 -10.17 -16.48 -9.52
#